data_AF-A0A9Y6M3E5-F1
#
_entry.id   AF-A0A9Y6M3E5-F1
#
_cell.length_a   1.000
_cell.length_b   1.000
_cell.length_c   1.000
_cell.angle_alpha   90.00
_cell.angle_beta   90.00
_cell.angle_gamma   90.00
#
_symmetry.space_group_name_H-M   'P 1'
#
loop_
_entity.id
_entity.type
_entity.pdbx_description
1 polymer ?
#
loop_
_entity_poly.entity_id
_entity_poly.type
_entity_poly.pdbx_seq_one_letter_code
_entity_poly.pdbx_strand_id
1 'polypeptide(L)'
;MSPTVSFSSSITLPTNLTSSLTTIVCQDFAYGDSCSYGENNTVPIIDTAPVRKVNITFKFNVTFIQAFLNLTSPESQIFINKLEAQLRSLCRQADPQAYKTVKVIKLSEGSVVAKSLAEYQYQNNETQIEFINTHLSVVLKNILQNANNLNKISLAFGNQSVELNDLSFEAPAITNITELKPFINCTQFANYTEEISNGQWQCVGPCKRNPDYCNGHGECLNDIYRGPVCRCYETSLEQFYGPQCDLFRRGPGFYGALFGSLAVALLLFIIIVIAVIFKRRHTYTWKRSNSQRRRLSFLEGDFFDFTDTRISNLGLAGTYRSENI
;
A
#
# COMPACT_ATOMS: atom_id res chain seq x y z
N MET A 1 26.30 -12.30 -39.41
CA MET A 1 25.69 -10.95 -39.36
C MET A 1 24.18 -11.14 -39.35
N SER A 2 23.60 -11.07 -38.16
CA SER A 2 22.16 -11.20 -37.94
C SER A 2 21.49 -9.84 -38.12
N PRO A 3 20.35 -9.73 -38.82
CA PRO A 3 19.48 -8.59 -38.69
C PRO A 3 18.37 -8.87 -37.68
N THR A 4 18.28 -7.93 -36.75
CA THR A 4 17.33 -7.73 -35.68
C THR A 4 15.91 -7.58 -36.22
N VAL A 5 14.93 -8.31 -35.66
CA VAL A 5 13.50 -8.07 -35.89
C VAL A 5 12.95 -7.33 -34.68
N SER A 6 12.62 -6.05 -34.87
CA SER A 6 11.89 -5.21 -33.94
C SER A 6 10.38 -5.42 -34.13
N PHE A 7 9.68 -5.87 -33.10
CA PHE A 7 8.21 -5.86 -33.07
C PHE A 7 7.73 -4.55 -32.42
N SER A 8 7.16 -3.67 -33.25
CA SER A 8 6.29 -2.57 -32.83
C SER A 8 4.85 -3.06 -32.96
N SER A 9 4.13 -3.13 -31.84
CA SER A 9 2.71 -3.46 -31.82
C SER A 9 1.92 -2.21 -31.47
N SER A 10 1.61 -1.42 -32.50
CA SER A 10 0.59 -0.37 -32.44
C SER A 10 -0.80 -1.01 -32.39
N ILE A 11 -1.46 -0.94 -31.24
CA ILE A 11 -2.84 -1.39 -31.07
C ILE A 11 -3.78 -0.25 -31.51
N THR A 12 -4.46 -0.49 -32.62
CA THR A 12 -5.56 0.33 -33.15
C THR A 12 -6.74 0.37 -32.19
N LEU A 13 -7.17 1.58 -31.83
CA LEU A 13 -8.40 1.85 -31.09
C LEU A 13 -9.62 1.76 -32.03
N PRO A 14 -10.70 1.04 -31.69
CA PRO A 14 -11.98 1.24 -32.35
C PRO A 14 -12.71 2.41 -31.68
N THR A 15 -13.05 3.40 -32.50
CA THR A 15 -14.04 4.43 -32.18
C THR A 15 -15.43 3.80 -32.13
N ASN A 16 -16.03 3.71 -30.95
CA ASN A 16 -17.46 3.92 -30.76
C ASN A 16 -17.80 4.12 -29.28
N LEU A 17 -18.33 5.30 -28.98
CA LEU A 17 -18.75 5.73 -27.66
C LEU A 17 -20.17 5.21 -27.41
N THR A 18 -20.30 4.19 -26.57
CA THR A 18 -21.53 3.89 -25.84
C THR A 18 -21.15 3.61 -24.39
N SER A 19 -21.65 4.45 -23.49
CA SER A 19 -21.41 4.36 -22.05
C SER A 19 -22.03 3.08 -21.47
N SER A 20 -21.25 2.00 -21.40
CA SER A 20 -21.48 0.95 -20.43
C SER A 20 -20.35 1.03 -19.41
N LEU A 21 -20.69 1.27 -18.14
CA LEU A 21 -19.74 1.15 -17.04
C LEU A 21 -19.22 -0.29 -17.01
N THR A 22 -18.07 -0.53 -17.63
CA THR A 22 -17.29 -1.75 -17.40
C THR A 22 -16.67 -1.59 -16.02
N THR A 23 -17.27 -2.24 -15.02
CA THR A 23 -16.66 -2.40 -13.70
C THR A 23 -15.37 -3.18 -13.86
N ILE A 24 -14.23 -2.49 -13.70
CA ILE A 24 -12.92 -3.14 -13.63
C ILE A 24 -12.90 -3.93 -12.32
N VAL A 25 -12.68 -5.24 -12.42
CA VAL A 25 -12.50 -6.12 -11.25
C VAL A 25 -11.00 -6.21 -10.98
N CYS A 26 -10.58 -5.65 -9.84
CA CYS A 26 -9.18 -5.73 -9.41
C CYS A 26 -8.85 -7.12 -8.85
N GLN A 27 -7.57 -7.47 -8.86
CA GLN A 27 -7.07 -8.61 -8.10
C GLN A 27 -7.19 -8.34 -6.60
N ASP A 28 -7.26 -9.39 -5.78
CA ASP A 28 -7.55 -9.30 -4.34
C ASP A 28 -6.60 -8.39 -3.53
N PHE A 29 -5.45 -8.04 -4.09
CA PHE A 29 -4.42 -7.20 -3.45
C PHE A 29 -4.35 -5.76 -3.99
N ALA A 30 -5.17 -5.42 -4.97
CA ALA A 30 -5.15 -4.12 -5.63
C ALA A 30 -6.55 -3.47 -5.63
N TYR A 31 -6.60 -2.15 -5.53
CA TYR A 31 -7.84 -1.38 -5.54
C TYR A 31 -7.71 -0.04 -6.27
N GLY A 32 -8.84 0.65 -6.41
CA GLY A 32 -8.99 1.91 -7.11
C GLY A 32 -9.43 1.74 -8.57
N ASP A 33 -9.79 2.84 -9.22
CA ASP A 33 -10.36 2.84 -10.58
C ASP A 33 -9.40 2.23 -11.63
N SER A 34 -8.10 2.29 -11.36
CA SER A 34 -7.04 1.71 -12.19
C SER A 34 -6.38 0.46 -11.60
N CYS A 35 -6.88 -0.07 -10.47
CA CYS A 35 -6.29 -1.21 -9.75
C CYS A 35 -4.77 -1.07 -9.50
N SER A 36 -4.33 0.13 -9.17
CA SER A 36 -2.91 0.46 -9.01
C SER A 36 -2.48 0.56 -7.55
N TYR A 37 -3.41 0.59 -6.60
CA TYR A 37 -3.11 0.81 -5.18
C TYR A 37 -3.18 -0.49 -4.38
N GLY A 38 -2.17 -0.73 -3.54
CA GLY A 38 -2.10 -1.85 -2.63
C GLY A 38 -2.42 -1.48 -1.19
N GLU A 39 -2.85 -2.47 -0.41
CA GLU A 39 -3.13 -2.29 1.02
C GLU A 39 -1.84 -2.09 1.84
N ASN A 40 -1.98 -1.50 3.02
CA ASN A 40 -0.87 -1.25 3.93
C ASN A 40 -0.22 -2.53 4.49
N ASN A 41 -1.00 -3.60 4.62
CA ASN A 41 -0.49 -4.92 5.02
C ASN A 41 -1.05 -5.93 4.04
N THR A 42 -0.19 -6.74 3.46
CA THR A 42 -0.60 -7.82 2.56
C THR A 42 0.09 -9.11 2.98
N VAL A 43 -0.53 -10.24 2.61
CA VAL A 43 0.04 -11.56 2.89
C VAL A 43 1.20 -11.79 1.91
N PRO A 44 2.38 -12.22 2.39
CA PRO A 44 3.49 -12.52 1.51
C PRO A 44 3.21 -13.74 0.65
N ILE A 45 3.86 -13.78 -0.52
CA ILE A 45 3.96 -15.00 -1.30
C ILE A 45 5.01 -15.88 -0.62
N ILE A 46 4.67 -17.14 -0.35
CA ILE A 46 5.61 -18.12 0.21
C ILE A 46 6.07 -19.03 -0.91
N ASP A 47 7.32 -18.87 -1.34
CA ASP A 47 7.88 -19.68 -2.42
C ASP A 47 8.53 -20.95 -1.84
N THR A 48 8.06 -22.12 -2.27
CA THR A 48 8.61 -23.45 -1.92
C THR A 48 9.05 -23.65 -0.45
N ALA A 49 8.17 -23.30 0.50
CA ALA A 49 8.46 -23.54 1.92
C ALA A 49 8.83 -25.00 2.22
N PRO A 50 9.78 -25.23 3.14
CA PRO A 50 10.20 -26.56 3.52
C PRO A 50 9.05 -27.32 4.21
N VAL A 51 9.21 -28.63 4.28
CA VAL A 51 8.20 -29.54 4.83
C VAL A 51 8.74 -30.28 6.04
N ARG A 52 7.88 -30.48 7.03
CA ARG A 52 8.09 -31.41 8.13
C ARG A 52 7.81 -32.83 7.64
N LYS A 53 8.81 -33.70 7.76
CA LYS A 53 8.75 -35.09 7.33
C LYS A 53 8.47 -36.04 8.49
N VAL A 54 7.52 -36.94 8.29
CA VAL A 54 7.08 -37.93 9.27
C VAL A 54 7.13 -39.32 8.65
N ASN A 55 7.91 -40.21 9.25
CA ASN A 55 8.04 -41.61 8.86
C ASN A 55 7.01 -42.44 9.63
N ILE A 56 6.13 -43.12 8.89
CA ILE A 56 5.05 -43.94 9.43
C ILE A 56 5.25 -45.37 8.95
N THR A 57 5.31 -46.33 9.86
CA THR A 57 5.48 -47.74 9.50
C THR A 57 4.31 -48.56 9.99
N PHE A 58 3.60 -49.19 9.06
CA PHE A 58 2.53 -50.14 9.36
C PHE A 58 2.97 -51.57 9.05
N LYS A 59 2.57 -52.51 9.89
CA LYS A 59 2.72 -53.93 9.68
C LYS A 59 1.35 -54.53 9.35
N PHE A 60 1.25 -55.18 8.21
CA PHE A 60 0.05 -55.86 7.74
C PHE A 60 0.25 -57.35 7.85
N ASN A 61 -0.74 -58.09 8.35
CA ASN A 61 -0.71 -59.55 8.34
C ASN A 61 -1.08 -60.11 6.95
N VAL A 62 -0.36 -59.68 5.91
CA VAL A 62 -0.54 -60.09 4.52
C VAL A 62 0.71 -60.81 4.05
N THR A 63 0.54 -61.85 3.24
CA THR A 63 1.66 -62.58 2.64
C THR A 63 2.48 -61.64 1.76
N PHE A 64 3.78 -61.57 2.02
CA PHE A 64 4.70 -60.80 1.19
C PHE A 64 4.95 -61.54 -0.13
N ILE A 65 4.89 -60.81 -1.24
CA ILE A 65 5.20 -61.33 -2.58
C ILE A 65 6.39 -60.59 -3.16
N GLN A 66 7.16 -61.25 -4.02
CA GLN A 66 8.37 -60.67 -4.63
C GLN A 66 8.10 -59.38 -5.42
N ALA A 67 6.88 -59.23 -5.96
CA ALA A 67 6.46 -58.02 -6.66
C ALA A 67 6.54 -56.76 -5.77
N PHE A 68 6.44 -56.90 -4.44
CA PHE A 68 6.55 -55.78 -3.49
C PHE A 68 7.95 -55.21 -3.35
N LEU A 69 9.00 -55.91 -3.82
CA LEU A 69 10.34 -55.34 -3.89
C LEU A 69 10.43 -54.22 -4.93
N ASN A 70 9.56 -54.25 -5.95
CA ASN A 70 9.46 -53.18 -6.93
C ASN A 70 8.17 -52.37 -6.69
N LEU A 71 8.30 -51.12 -6.23
CA LEU A 71 7.15 -50.24 -5.96
C LEU A 71 6.36 -49.89 -7.22
N THR A 72 6.94 -50.02 -8.42
CA THR A 72 6.24 -49.76 -9.67
C THR A 72 5.48 -50.97 -10.22
N SER A 73 5.60 -52.15 -9.59
CA SER A 73 4.84 -53.33 -10.02
C SER A 73 3.34 -53.10 -9.83
N PRO A 74 2.48 -53.75 -10.64
CA PRO A 74 1.03 -53.55 -10.54
C PRO A 74 0.50 -53.97 -9.16
N GLU A 75 1.03 -55.04 -8.56
CA GLU A 75 0.63 -55.50 -7.24
C GLU A 75 1.03 -54.49 -6.15
N SER A 76 2.25 -53.95 -6.22
CA SER A 76 2.70 -52.87 -5.32
C SER A 76 1.82 -51.65 -5.45
N GLN A 77 1.53 -51.20 -6.67
CA GLN A 77 0.72 -50.01 -6.91
C GLN A 77 -0.71 -50.16 -6.37
N ILE A 78 -1.32 -51.34 -6.53
CA ILE A 78 -2.64 -51.63 -5.94
C ILE A 78 -2.58 -51.52 -4.40
N PHE A 79 -1.54 -52.10 -3.79
CA PHE A 79 -1.35 -52.03 -2.34
C PHE A 79 -1.11 -50.59 -1.86
N ILE A 80 -0.18 -49.88 -2.51
CA ILE A 80 0.23 -48.51 -2.21
C ILE A 80 -0.96 -47.55 -2.33
N ASN A 81 -1.67 -47.57 -3.46
CA ASN A 81 -2.80 -46.67 -3.68
C ASN A 81 -3.91 -46.87 -2.64
N LYS A 82 -4.18 -48.12 -2.22
CA LYS A 82 -5.12 -48.41 -1.14
C LYS A 82 -4.64 -47.85 0.20
N LEU A 83 -3.37 -48.06 0.54
CA LEU A 83 -2.80 -47.57 1.80
C LEU A 83 -2.76 -46.05 1.85
N GLU A 84 -2.24 -45.42 0.81
CA GLU A 84 -2.15 -43.96 0.70
C GLU A 84 -3.52 -43.30 0.77
N ALA A 85 -4.57 -43.90 0.19
CA ALA A 85 -5.93 -43.38 0.31
C ALA A 85 -6.41 -43.35 1.77
N GLN A 86 -6.12 -44.38 2.56
CA GLN A 86 -6.47 -44.40 3.99
C GLN A 86 -5.62 -43.41 4.79
N LEU A 87 -4.29 -43.42 4.59
CA LEU A 87 -3.37 -42.54 5.30
C LEU A 87 -3.60 -41.07 4.97
N ARG A 88 -3.97 -40.74 3.73
CA ARG A 88 -4.28 -39.37 3.32
C ARG A 88 -5.40 -38.78 4.16
N SER A 89 -6.45 -39.54 4.43
CA SER A 89 -7.56 -39.11 5.26
C SER A 89 -7.11 -38.88 6.72
N LEU A 90 -6.37 -39.83 7.29
CA LEU A 90 -5.93 -39.78 8.68
C LEU A 90 -4.86 -38.70 8.93
N CYS A 91 -3.87 -38.58 8.05
CA CYS A 91 -2.82 -37.57 8.14
C CYS A 91 -3.40 -36.15 7.95
N ARG A 92 -4.38 -35.99 7.05
CA ARG A 92 -5.09 -34.72 6.87
C ARG A 92 -5.98 -34.38 8.08
N GLN A 93 -6.54 -35.37 8.76
CA GLN A 93 -7.30 -35.14 9.99
C GLN A 93 -6.43 -34.55 11.11
N ALA A 94 -5.14 -34.93 11.17
CA ALA A 94 -4.21 -34.41 12.18
C ALA A 94 -3.94 -32.91 12.02
N ASP A 95 -3.77 -32.46 10.78
CA ASP A 95 -3.59 -31.06 10.44
C ASP A 95 -4.07 -30.80 9.00
N PRO A 96 -5.30 -30.29 8.80
CA PRO A 96 -5.85 -30.10 7.47
C PRO A 96 -5.22 -28.91 6.74
N GLN A 97 -4.59 -27.97 7.44
CA GLN A 97 -4.00 -26.78 6.84
C GLN A 97 -2.58 -27.04 6.35
N ALA A 98 -1.78 -27.78 7.11
CA ALA A 98 -0.40 -28.07 6.74
C ALA A 98 -0.23 -29.36 5.92
N TYR A 99 -1.18 -30.28 5.92
CA TYR A 99 -1.03 -31.56 5.23
C TYR A 99 -0.78 -31.37 3.72
N LYS A 100 0.35 -31.88 3.23
CA LYS A 100 0.72 -31.84 1.82
C LYS A 100 0.48 -33.16 1.12
N THR A 101 1.11 -34.23 1.61
CA THR A 101 1.03 -35.55 0.97
C THR A 101 1.46 -36.67 1.91
N VAL A 102 1.14 -37.91 1.53
CA VAL A 102 1.69 -39.12 2.12
C VAL A 102 2.03 -40.07 1.00
N LYS A 103 3.21 -40.70 1.07
CA LYS A 103 3.67 -41.66 0.06
C LYS A 103 4.25 -42.91 0.69
N VAL A 104 3.93 -44.07 0.16
CA VAL A 104 4.60 -45.31 0.56
C VAL A 104 5.97 -45.35 -0.13
N ILE A 105 7.03 -45.39 0.67
CA ILE A 105 8.42 -45.34 0.19
C ILE A 105 9.10 -46.70 0.19
N LYS A 106 8.56 -47.70 0.90
CA LYS A 106 9.11 -49.06 0.93
C LYS A 106 8.08 -50.08 1.40
N LEU A 107 8.09 -51.27 0.79
CA LEU A 107 7.43 -52.47 1.28
C LEU A 107 8.52 -53.51 1.62
N SER A 108 8.45 -54.15 2.78
CA SER A 108 9.45 -55.15 3.19
C SER A 108 8.84 -56.42 3.79
N GLU A 109 9.66 -57.46 3.84
CA GLU A 109 9.35 -58.79 4.37
C GLU A 109 9.05 -58.78 5.88
N GLY A 110 8.33 -59.80 6.36
CA GLY A 110 7.94 -59.96 7.78
C GLY A 110 6.44 -59.77 8.06
N SER A 111 5.59 -60.27 7.16
CA SER A 111 4.23 -59.78 6.89
C SER A 111 4.30 -58.31 6.42
N VAL A 112 3.66 -57.95 5.31
CA VAL A 112 3.99 -56.71 4.55
C VAL A 112 4.18 -55.49 5.48
N VAL A 113 5.44 -55.06 5.62
CA VAL A 113 5.80 -53.87 6.41
C VAL A 113 5.90 -52.70 5.45
N ALA A 114 4.95 -51.77 5.56
CA ALA A 114 4.85 -50.62 4.69
C ALA A 114 5.40 -49.37 5.40
N LYS A 115 6.54 -48.87 4.92
CA LYS A 115 7.10 -47.59 5.35
C LYS A 115 6.56 -46.48 4.45
N SER A 116 5.97 -45.47 5.06
CA SER A 116 5.37 -44.31 4.42
C SER A 116 5.99 -43.02 4.94
N LEU A 117 6.03 -42.00 4.09
CA LEU A 117 6.51 -40.66 4.40
C LEU A 117 5.34 -39.69 4.24
N ALA A 118 4.92 -39.06 5.33
CA ALA A 118 3.98 -37.95 5.31
C ALA A 118 4.73 -36.61 5.38
N GLU A 119 4.26 -35.63 4.61
CA GLU A 119 4.82 -34.29 4.55
C GLU A 119 3.79 -33.25 4.99
N TYR A 120 4.20 -32.37 5.90
CA TYR A 120 3.43 -31.21 6.37
C TYR A 120 4.16 -29.92 6.03
N GLN A 121 3.54 -29.04 5.27
CA GLN A 121 4.12 -27.77 4.85
C GLN A 121 4.00 -26.73 5.96
N TYR A 122 5.11 -26.09 6.32
CA TYR A 122 5.09 -24.98 7.26
C TYR A 122 4.28 -23.81 6.71
N GLN A 123 3.38 -23.30 7.54
CA GLN A 123 2.52 -22.17 7.22
C GLN A 123 3.13 -20.88 7.79
N ASN A 124 2.73 -19.74 7.23
CA ASN A 124 3.09 -18.43 7.76
C ASN A 124 2.29 -18.10 9.04
N ASN A 125 2.51 -18.87 10.10
CA ASN A 125 1.92 -18.67 11.41
C ASN A 125 2.78 -19.36 12.47
N GLU A 126 3.31 -18.59 13.41
CA GLU A 126 4.21 -19.04 14.47
C GLU A 126 3.58 -20.17 15.31
N THR A 127 2.31 -20.03 15.71
CA THR A 127 1.60 -21.07 16.47
C THR A 127 1.44 -22.37 15.68
N GLN A 128 1.29 -22.28 14.35
CA GLN A 128 1.19 -23.45 13.49
C GLN A 128 2.54 -24.16 13.36
N ILE A 129 3.63 -23.40 13.24
CA ILE A 129 5.00 -23.94 13.22
C ILE A 129 5.28 -24.67 14.55
N GLU A 130 4.91 -24.06 15.67
CA GLU A 130 5.03 -24.67 16.99
C GLU A 130 4.24 -25.97 17.08
N PHE A 131 2.97 -25.98 16.63
CA PHE A 131 2.12 -27.17 16.61
C PHE A 131 2.76 -28.31 15.80
N ILE A 132 3.21 -28.03 14.58
CA ILE A 132 3.85 -29.02 13.70
C ILE A 132 5.12 -29.60 14.33
N ASN A 133 5.87 -28.78 15.08
CA ASN A 133 7.13 -29.19 15.70
C ASN A 133 6.95 -29.97 17.00
N THR A 134 5.93 -29.65 17.80
CA THR A 134 5.79 -30.15 19.18
C THR A 134 4.58 -31.05 19.41
N HIS A 135 3.42 -30.74 18.82
CA HIS A 135 2.15 -31.39 19.13
C HIS A 135 1.69 -32.40 18.07
N LEU A 136 2.08 -32.20 16.81
CA LEU A 136 1.68 -33.06 15.69
C LEU A 136 2.02 -34.53 15.93
N SER A 137 3.13 -34.82 16.63
CA SER A 137 3.54 -36.18 16.98
C SER A 137 2.52 -36.91 17.85
N VAL A 138 2.00 -36.23 18.88
CA VAL A 138 1.00 -36.77 19.79
C VAL A 138 -0.33 -36.96 19.06
N VAL A 139 -0.74 -35.96 18.27
CA VAL A 139 -2.01 -36.01 17.51
C VAL A 139 -1.99 -37.15 16.49
N LEU A 140 -0.93 -37.25 15.67
CA LEU A 140 -0.81 -38.33 14.70
C LEU A 140 -0.76 -39.69 15.37
N LYS A 141 0.00 -39.84 16.46
CA LYS A 141 0.06 -41.09 17.20
C LYS A 141 -1.34 -41.52 17.68
N ASN A 142 -2.10 -40.61 18.26
CA ASN A 142 -3.46 -40.89 18.73
C ASN A 142 -4.41 -41.27 17.59
N ILE A 143 -4.32 -40.59 16.44
CA ILE A 143 -5.16 -40.90 15.27
C ILE A 143 -4.80 -42.27 14.67
N LEU A 144 -3.50 -42.55 14.51
CA LEU A 144 -3.01 -43.78 13.87
C LEU A 144 -3.09 -45.01 14.78
N GLN A 145 -3.09 -44.85 16.10
CA GLN A 145 -3.30 -45.93 17.08
C GLN A 145 -4.78 -46.12 17.46
N ASN A 146 -5.67 -45.26 16.99
CA ASN A 146 -7.10 -45.38 17.28
C ASN A 146 -7.67 -46.67 16.66
N ALA A 147 -8.32 -47.50 17.47
CA ALA A 147 -8.86 -48.79 17.04
C ALA A 147 -9.87 -48.68 15.88
N ASN A 148 -10.71 -47.64 15.85
CA ASN A 148 -11.66 -47.45 14.76
C ASN A 148 -10.96 -47.09 13.44
N ASN A 149 -9.88 -46.30 13.51
CA ASN A 149 -9.09 -45.95 12.33
C ASN A 149 -8.28 -47.14 11.82
N LEU A 150 -7.67 -47.92 12.71
CA LEU A 150 -7.00 -49.18 12.36
C LEU A 150 -7.98 -50.17 11.73
N ASN A 151 -9.22 -50.27 12.26
CA ASN A 151 -10.26 -51.12 11.68
C ASN A 151 -10.66 -50.67 10.27
N LYS A 152 -10.77 -49.36 10.01
CA LYS A 152 -11.01 -48.84 8.64
C LYS A 152 -9.91 -49.24 7.66
N ILE A 153 -8.66 -49.18 8.09
CA ILE A 153 -7.53 -49.66 7.27
C ILE A 153 -7.65 -51.18 7.07
N SER A 154 -7.86 -51.95 8.14
CA SER A 154 -8.04 -53.40 8.08
C SER A 154 -9.13 -53.82 7.08
N LEU A 155 -10.29 -53.16 7.11
CA LEU A 155 -11.40 -53.37 6.16
C LEU A 155 -10.98 -53.13 4.71
N ALA A 156 -10.19 -52.08 4.44
CA ALA A 156 -9.68 -51.78 3.10
C ALA A 156 -8.74 -52.87 2.54
N PHE A 157 -8.14 -53.67 3.44
CA PHE A 157 -7.26 -54.80 3.11
C PHE A 157 -7.93 -56.16 3.33
N GLY A 158 -9.26 -56.22 3.43
CA GLY A 158 -10.01 -57.48 3.54
C GLY A 158 -9.97 -58.08 4.95
N ASN A 159 -10.13 -57.25 5.98
CA ASN A 159 -10.12 -57.62 7.40
C ASN A 159 -8.80 -58.23 7.89
N GLN A 160 -7.69 -57.82 7.27
CA GLN A 160 -6.36 -58.24 7.68
C GLN A 160 -5.91 -57.47 8.92
N SER A 161 -5.14 -58.10 9.82
CA SER A 161 -4.61 -57.39 10.98
C SER A 161 -3.63 -56.30 10.53
N VAL A 162 -3.78 -55.10 11.10
CA VAL A 162 -2.94 -53.93 10.81
C VAL A 162 -2.51 -53.30 12.13
N GLU A 163 -1.21 -53.12 12.29
CA GLU A 163 -0.60 -52.55 13.48
C GLU A 163 0.34 -51.41 13.10
N LEU A 164 0.28 -50.30 13.85
CA LEU A 164 1.29 -49.25 13.76
C LEU A 164 2.57 -49.76 14.43
N ASN A 165 3.59 -50.02 13.62
CA ASN A 165 4.86 -50.57 14.09
C ASN A 165 5.82 -49.48 14.56
N ASP A 166 5.91 -48.37 13.82
CA ASP A 166 6.76 -47.23 14.20
C ASP A 166 6.19 -45.90 13.69
N LEU A 167 6.47 -44.84 14.43
CA LEU A 167 6.16 -43.46 14.07
C LEU A 167 7.32 -42.57 14.51
N SER A 168 8.06 -42.05 13.55
CA SER A 168 9.24 -41.22 13.79
C SER A 168 9.18 -39.91 13.00
N PHE A 169 9.75 -38.87 13.57
CA PHE A 169 9.80 -37.52 12.99
C PHE A 169 11.25 -37.19 12.66
N GLU A 170 11.49 -36.58 11.49
CA GLU A 170 12.82 -36.08 11.15
C GLU A 170 13.18 -34.86 12.02
N ALA A 171 14.36 -34.25 11.85
CA ALA A 171 14.64 -32.97 12.50
C ALA A 171 13.74 -31.85 11.91
N PRO A 172 13.24 -30.89 12.71
CA PRO A 172 12.51 -29.74 12.19
C PRO A 172 13.35 -28.98 11.16
N ALA A 173 12.77 -28.69 10.00
CA ALA A 173 13.45 -27.87 8.99
C ALA A 173 13.34 -26.37 9.31
N ILE A 174 12.29 -26.00 10.05
CA ILE A 174 12.04 -24.66 10.55
C ILE A 174 11.69 -24.78 12.03
N THR A 175 12.41 -24.05 12.89
CA THR A 175 12.14 -24.02 14.33
C THR A 175 11.24 -22.86 14.74
N ASN A 176 11.39 -21.71 14.08
CA ASN A 176 10.66 -20.48 14.37
C ASN A 176 10.27 -19.76 13.06
N ILE A 177 9.26 -18.90 13.12
CA ILE A 177 8.79 -18.08 12.00
C ILE A 177 9.89 -17.23 11.36
N THR A 178 10.89 -16.78 12.11
CA THR A 178 12.02 -16.01 11.56
C THR A 178 12.81 -16.78 10.50
N GLU A 179 12.88 -18.10 10.59
CA GLU A 179 13.56 -18.97 9.62
C GLU A 179 12.76 -19.14 8.32
N LEU A 180 11.47 -18.74 8.29
CA LEU A 180 10.72 -18.67 7.04
C LEU A 180 11.19 -17.54 6.12
N LYS A 181 11.94 -16.55 6.62
CA LYS A 181 12.35 -15.34 5.87
C LYS A 181 12.85 -15.61 4.44
N PRO A 182 13.72 -16.60 4.17
CA PRO A 182 14.23 -16.86 2.81
C PRO A 182 13.15 -17.29 1.80
N PHE A 183 12.00 -17.75 2.29
CA PHE A 183 10.87 -18.22 1.51
C PHE A 183 9.76 -17.16 1.40
N ILE A 184 9.90 -16.02 2.08
CA ILE A 184 8.95 -14.91 2.07
C ILE A 184 9.28 -13.98 0.92
N ASN A 185 8.30 -13.68 0.09
CA ASN A 185 8.44 -12.81 -1.06
C ASN A 185 7.36 -11.71 -1.07
N CYS A 186 7.82 -10.46 -1.01
CA CYS A 186 6.99 -9.25 -1.12
C CYS A 186 7.24 -8.45 -2.41
N THR A 187 8.04 -8.97 -3.36
CA THR A 187 8.46 -8.23 -4.57
C THR A 187 7.34 -7.94 -5.57
N GLN A 188 6.15 -8.51 -5.36
CA GLN A 188 4.96 -8.16 -6.15
C GLN A 188 4.53 -6.69 -5.95
N PHE A 189 5.00 -6.05 -4.87
CA PHE A 189 4.73 -4.65 -4.57
C PHE A 189 6.02 -3.84 -4.50
N ALA A 190 6.04 -2.69 -5.17
CA ALA A 190 7.16 -1.77 -5.12
C ALA A 190 7.35 -1.21 -3.69
N ASN A 191 8.57 -1.34 -3.15
CA ASN A 191 9.01 -0.78 -1.86
C ASN A 191 8.26 -1.28 -0.60
N TYR A 192 7.66 -2.48 -0.67
CA TYR A 192 7.17 -3.18 0.52
C TYR A 192 8.35 -3.83 1.27
N THR A 193 8.19 -3.98 2.59
CA THR A 193 9.17 -4.68 3.45
C THR A 193 8.52 -5.89 4.11
N GLU A 194 9.32 -6.92 4.34
CA GLU A 194 8.92 -8.09 5.10
C GLU A 194 9.03 -7.80 6.60
N GLU A 195 7.92 -7.83 7.31
CA GLU A 195 7.88 -7.65 8.77
C GLU A 195 7.03 -8.73 9.43
N ILE A 196 7.37 -9.12 10.65
CA ILE A 196 6.56 -10.05 11.42
C ILE A 196 5.58 -9.22 12.28
N SER A 197 4.29 -9.47 12.10
CA SER A 197 3.24 -8.87 12.91
C SER A 197 2.25 -9.95 13.33
N ASN A 198 1.95 -10.01 14.64
CA ASN A 198 1.07 -11.02 15.25
C ASN A 198 1.47 -12.48 14.94
N GLY A 199 2.77 -12.79 14.98
CA GLY A 199 3.27 -14.14 14.73
C GLY A 199 3.10 -14.59 13.27
N GLN A 200 3.01 -13.66 12.32
CA GLN A 200 2.92 -13.92 10.89
C GLN A 200 3.79 -12.92 10.12
N TRP A 201 4.45 -13.36 9.06
CA TRP A 201 5.06 -12.46 8.08
C TRP A 201 4.00 -11.69 7.32
N GLN A 202 4.21 -10.40 7.16
CA GLN A 202 3.38 -9.48 6.40
C GLN A 202 4.28 -8.63 5.51
N CYS A 203 3.79 -8.34 4.30
CA CYS A 203 4.39 -7.32 3.46
C CYS A 203 3.80 -5.98 3.88
N VAL A 204 4.63 -5.11 4.46
CA VAL A 204 4.22 -3.80 4.95
C VAL A 204 4.51 -2.75 3.90
N GLY A 205 3.48 -1.99 3.55
CA GLY A 205 3.55 -0.91 2.58
C GLY A 205 4.29 0.32 3.13
N PRO A 206 4.94 1.10 2.25
CA PRO A 206 5.71 2.28 2.64
C PRO A 206 4.87 3.35 3.35
N CYS A 207 3.60 3.52 3.00
CA CYS A 207 2.72 4.50 3.65
C CYS A 207 2.42 4.17 5.13
N LYS A 208 2.39 2.88 5.51
CA LYS A 208 2.24 2.49 6.91
C LYS A 208 3.54 2.71 7.69
N ARG A 209 4.68 2.41 7.06
CA ARG A 209 6.01 2.55 7.67
C ARG A 209 6.40 4.01 7.88
N ASN A 210 6.01 4.87 6.95
CA ASN A 210 6.25 6.30 7.01
C ASN A 210 4.92 7.07 6.83
N PRO A 211 4.15 7.26 7.92
CA PRO A 211 2.86 7.95 7.86
C PRO A 211 2.99 9.42 7.42
N ASP A 212 4.15 10.04 7.67
CA ASP A 212 4.43 11.43 7.32
C ASP A 212 5.02 11.58 5.90
N TYR A 213 4.99 10.53 5.07
CA TYR A 213 5.54 10.57 3.70
C TYR A 213 4.96 11.72 2.85
N CYS A 214 3.71 12.11 3.08
CA CYS A 214 3.03 13.21 2.40
C CYS A 214 3.00 14.52 3.21
N ASN A 215 3.90 14.66 4.20
CA ASN A 215 4.06 15.85 5.05
C ASN A 215 2.77 16.32 5.78
N GLY A 216 1.81 15.42 6.00
CA GLY A 216 0.49 15.75 6.55
C GLY A 216 -0.40 16.59 5.63
N HIS A 217 0.05 16.87 4.40
CA HIS A 217 -0.64 17.68 3.40
C HIS A 217 -1.31 16.86 2.29
N GLY A 218 -1.43 15.55 2.51
CA GLY A 218 -2.10 14.64 1.59
C GLY A 218 -2.31 13.26 2.19
N GLU A 219 -2.97 12.41 1.42
CA GLU A 219 -3.14 10.99 1.70
C GLU A 219 -2.04 10.18 1.02
N CYS A 220 -1.41 9.28 1.76
CA CYS A 220 -0.40 8.37 1.23
C CYS A 220 -1.06 7.10 0.69
N LEU A 221 -0.80 6.78 -0.58
CA LEU A 221 -1.27 5.59 -1.28
C LEU A 221 -0.07 4.74 -1.70
N ASN A 222 -0.16 3.42 -1.53
CA ASN A 222 0.89 2.52 -2.00
C ASN A 222 0.60 2.10 -3.45
N ASP A 223 1.24 2.72 -4.44
CA ASP A 223 1.18 2.26 -5.82
C ASP A 223 1.99 0.96 -5.98
N ILE A 224 1.36 -0.10 -6.50
CA ILE A 224 1.97 -1.43 -6.58
C ILE A 224 3.19 -1.48 -7.51
N TYR A 225 3.33 -0.55 -8.46
CA TYR A 225 4.44 -0.49 -9.41
C TYR A 225 5.46 0.61 -9.08
N ARG A 226 5.00 1.72 -8.49
CA ARG A 226 5.83 2.92 -8.25
C ARG A 226 6.21 3.12 -6.78
N GLY A 227 5.54 2.44 -5.85
CA GLY A 227 5.73 2.59 -4.42
C GLY A 227 4.85 3.71 -3.83
N PRO A 228 5.31 4.44 -2.80
CA PRO A 228 4.45 5.42 -2.14
C PRO A 228 4.18 6.62 -3.05
N VAL A 229 2.90 6.99 -3.19
CA VAL A 229 2.42 8.13 -3.98
C VAL A 229 1.48 8.96 -3.10
N CYS A 230 1.62 10.28 -3.17
CA CYS A 230 0.78 11.19 -2.40
C CYS A 230 -0.37 11.75 -3.22
N ARG A 231 -1.58 11.73 -2.64
CA ARG A 231 -2.73 12.50 -3.09
C ARG A 231 -2.85 13.75 -2.23
N CYS A 232 -2.36 14.88 -2.74
CA CYS A 232 -2.32 16.13 -1.99
C CYS A 232 -3.71 16.73 -1.77
N TYR A 233 -3.89 17.38 -0.62
CA TYR A 233 -5.11 18.08 -0.30
C TYR A 233 -5.20 19.40 -1.07
N GLU A 234 -6.40 19.68 -1.56
CA GLU A 234 -6.73 20.91 -2.25
C GLU A 234 -8.03 21.48 -1.65
N THR A 235 -7.96 22.75 -1.27
CA THR A 235 -9.10 23.53 -0.78
C THR A 235 -9.23 24.80 -1.62
N SER A 236 -10.32 25.54 -1.43
CA SER A 236 -10.52 26.81 -2.13
C SER A 236 -9.48 27.87 -1.74
N LEU A 237 -8.91 27.79 -0.53
CA LEU A 237 -7.93 28.76 -0.02
C LEU A 237 -6.49 28.33 -0.28
N GLU A 238 -6.23 27.03 -0.35
CA GLU A 238 -4.90 26.44 -0.25
C GLU A 238 -4.79 25.19 -1.12
N GLN A 239 -3.68 25.05 -1.84
CA GLN A 239 -3.43 23.91 -2.73
C GLN A 239 -2.00 23.40 -2.53
N PHE A 240 -1.88 22.15 -2.07
CA PHE A 240 -0.61 21.46 -1.93
C PHE A 240 -0.29 20.66 -3.19
N TYR A 241 0.98 20.62 -3.57
CA TYR A 241 1.44 19.90 -4.76
C TYR A 241 2.90 19.43 -4.60
N GLY A 242 3.41 18.71 -5.59
CA GLY A 242 4.71 18.04 -5.53
C GLY A 242 4.56 16.54 -5.24
N PRO A 243 5.65 15.77 -5.37
CA PRO A 243 5.61 14.31 -5.20
C PRO A 243 5.25 13.89 -3.76
N GLN A 244 5.56 14.73 -2.77
CA GLN A 244 5.29 14.50 -1.34
C GLN A 244 4.39 15.59 -0.72
N CYS A 245 3.69 16.38 -1.54
CA CYS A 245 2.87 17.50 -1.07
C CYS A 245 3.64 18.54 -0.25
N ASP A 246 4.92 18.72 -0.59
CA ASP A 246 5.87 19.61 0.06
C ASP A 246 5.75 21.07 -0.41
N LEU A 247 5.12 21.28 -1.57
CA LEU A 247 4.93 22.60 -2.16
C LEU A 247 3.51 23.11 -1.92
N PHE A 248 3.37 24.43 -1.82
CA PHE A 248 2.12 25.09 -1.49
C PHE A 248 1.88 26.30 -2.39
N ARG A 249 0.61 26.51 -2.77
CA ARG A 249 0.14 27.74 -3.40
C ARG A 249 -1.22 28.17 -2.85
N ARG A 250 -1.50 29.47 -2.92
CA ARG A 250 -2.81 30.01 -2.53
C ARG A 250 -3.85 29.67 -3.58
N GLY A 251 -4.99 29.18 -3.12
CA GLY A 251 -6.14 28.81 -3.95
C GLY A 251 -6.92 30.03 -4.45
N PRO A 252 -7.84 29.81 -5.40
CA PRO A 252 -8.62 30.88 -6.02
C PRO A 252 -9.50 31.64 -5.01
N GLY A 253 -9.95 31.00 -3.94
CA GLY A 253 -10.73 31.61 -2.87
C GLY A 253 -9.94 32.66 -2.07
N PHE A 254 -8.64 32.45 -1.86
CA PHE A 254 -7.79 33.45 -1.21
C PHE A 254 -7.72 34.73 -2.06
N TYR A 255 -7.47 34.59 -3.37
CA TYR A 255 -7.44 35.73 -4.28
C TYR A 255 -8.82 36.37 -4.43
N GLY A 256 -9.89 35.57 -4.45
CA GLY A 256 -11.26 36.06 -4.44
C GLY A 256 -11.58 36.93 -3.22
N ALA A 257 -11.18 36.48 -2.03
CA ALA A 257 -11.37 37.25 -0.80
C ALA A 257 -10.52 38.53 -0.78
N LEU A 258 -9.27 38.46 -1.23
CA LEU A 258 -8.35 39.60 -1.26
C LEU A 258 -8.83 40.67 -2.23
N PHE A 259 -9.05 40.32 -3.50
CA PHE A 259 -9.49 41.27 -4.52
C PHE A 259 -10.95 41.71 -4.30
N GLY A 260 -11.81 40.83 -3.79
CA GLY A 260 -13.18 41.19 -3.41
C GLY A 260 -13.21 42.26 -2.31
N SER A 261 -12.41 42.09 -1.26
CA SER A 261 -12.30 43.09 -0.18
C SER A 261 -11.73 44.41 -0.68
N LEU A 262 -10.70 44.38 -1.54
CA LEU A 262 -10.12 45.58 -2.15
C LEU A 262 -11.14 46.32 -3.01
N ALA A 263 -11.95 45.61 -3.80
CA ALA A 263 -12.98 46.22 -4.63
C ALA A 263 -14.06 46.92 -3.79
N VAL A 264 -14.52 46.29 -2.70
CA VAL A 264 -15.50 46.89 -1.77
C VAL A 264 -14.92 48.13 -1.09
N ALA A 265 -13.68 48.07 -0.61
CA ALA A 265 -13.01 49.22 0.01
C ALA A 265 -12.83 50.39 -0.96
N LEU A 266 -12.42 50.11 -2.21
CA LEU A 266 -12.33 51.12 -3.27
C LEU A 266 -13.69 51.76 -3.58
N LEU A 267 -14.74 50.96 -3.67
CA LEU A 267 -16.10 51.44 -3.93
C LEU A 267 -16.56 52.37 -2.79
N LEU A 268 -16.36 51.98 -1.53
CA LEU A 268 -16.67 52.81 -0.36
C LEU A 268 -15.88 54.13 -0.37
N PHE A 269 -14.58 54.10 -0.72
CA PHE A 269 -13.77 55.30 -0.83
C PHE A 269 -14.32 56.27 -1.88
N ILE A 270 -14.71 55.77 -3.06
CA ILE A 270 -15.34 56.57 -4.12
C ILE A 270 -16.64 57.21 -3.63
N ILE A 271 -17.50 56.46 -2.93
CA ILE A 271 -18.76 57.00 -2.36
C ILE A 271 -18.48 58.14 -1.38
N ILE A 272 -17.50 57.98 -0.48
CA ILE A 272 -17.14 59.01 0.49
C ILE A 272 -16.63 60.27 -0.23
N VAL A 273 -15.75 60.12 -1.23
CA VAL A 273 -15.23 61.25 -2.02
C VAL A 273 -16.36 61.99 -2.72
N ILE A 274 -17.29 61.27 -3.36
CA ILE A 274 -18.47 61.86 -4.01
C ILE A 274 -19.32 62.61 -2.98
N ALA A 275 -19.60 62.01 -1.83
CA ALA A 275 -20.39 62.64 -0.76
C ALA A 275 -19.73 63.94 -0.25
N VAL A 276 -18.41 63.96 -0.09
CA VAL A 276 -17.67 65.17 0.31
C VAL A 276 -17.74 66.25 -0.77
N ILE A 277 -17.59 65.89 -2.05
CA ILE A 277 -17.69 66.84 -3.17
C ILE A 277 -19.10 67.42 -3.27
N PHE A 278 -20.14 66.59 -3.18
CA PHE A 278 -21.53 67.04 -3.18
C PHE A 278 -21.83 67.94 -1.99
N LYS A 279 -21.40 67.56 -0.78
CA LYS A 279 -21.55 68.41 0.41
C LYS A 279 -20.87 69.75 0.22
N ARG A 280 -19.61 69.77 -0.25
CA ARG A 280 -18.90 71.02 -0.56
C ARG A 280 -19.68 71.85 -1.59
N ARG A 281 -20.06 71.27 -2.73
CA ARG A 281 -20.82 71.97 -3.78
C ARG A 281 -22.15 72.54 -3.26
N HIS A 282 -22.91 71.78 -2.47
CA HIS A 282 -24.15 72.26 -1.87
C HIS A 282 -23.92 73.38 -0.85
N THR A 283 -22.87 73.30 -0.03
CA THR A 283 -22.51 74.40 0.89
C THR A 283 -22.05 75.66 0.15
N TYR A 284 -21.41 75.54 -1.01
CA TYR A 284 -21.07 76.68 -1.88
C TYR A 284 -22.30 77.27 -2.60
N THR A 285 -23.28 76.45 -2.98
CA THR A 285 -24.53 76.94 -3.62
C THR A 285 -25.55 77.49 -2.63
N TRP A 286 -25.58 77.01 -1.37
CA TRP A 286 -26.44 77.58 -0.31
C TRP A 286 -25.96 78.95 0.21
N LYS A 287 -24.76 79.39 -0.20
CA LYS A 287 -24.27 80.75 0.06
C LYS A 287 -24.61 81.76 -1.05
N ARG A 288 -25.52 81.42 -1.99
CA ARG A 288 -25.87 82.30 -3.13
C ARG A 288 -27.37 82.62 -3.29
N SER A 289 -28.18 82.56 -2.23
CA SER A 289 -29.53 83.13 -2.24
C SER A 289 -29.93 83.81 -0.93
N ASN A 290 -29.45 85.04 -0.71
CA ASN A 290 -30.31 86.18 -0.34
C ASN A 290 -29.50 87.49 -0.39
N SER A 291 -29.84 88.34 -1.36
CA SER A 291 -29.59 89.79 -1.41
C SER A 291 -30.22 90.47 -0.17
N GLN A 292 -29.75 91.59 0.42
CA GLN A 292 -28.98 92.73 -0.04
C GLN A 292 -28.60 93.62 1.17
N ARG A 293 -27.49 94.36 1.04
CA ARG A 293 -27.04 95.55 1.81
C ARG A 293 -26.55 95.37 3.26
N ARG A 294 -25.22 95.29 3.42
CA ARG A 294 -24.41 96.44 3.89
C ARG A 294 -22.90 96.20 3.77
N ARG A 295 -22.24 97.17 3.12
CA ARG A 295 -20.85 97.65 3.26
C ARG A 295 -19.66 96.70 2.99
N LEU A 296 -18.98 96.99 1.88
CA LEU A 296 -17.52 96.95 1.76
C LEU A 296 -16.87 97.66 2.95
N SER A 297 -15.87 97.02 3.56
CA SER A 297 -14.46 97.36 3.34
C SER A 297 -13.56 96.53 4.27
N PHE A 298 -12.39 96.15 3.73
CA PHE A 298 -11.13 95.87 4.45
C PHE A 298 -10.77 94.39 4.69
N LEU A 299 -10.26 93.72 3.65
CA LEU A 299 -8.83 93.33 3.50
C LEU A 299 -8.67 92.29 2.38
N GLU A 300 -8.33 92.79 1.19
CA GLU A 300 -7.32 92.22 0.28
C GLU A 300 -6.07 91.89 1.14
N GLY A 301 -5.32 90.80 1.01
CA GLY A 301 -5.07 89.93 -0.13
C GLY A 301 -3.56 89.95 -0.35
N ASP A 302 -2.82 89.00 0.23
CA ASP A 302 -1.40 88.82 -0.07
C ASP A 302 -1.17 87.55 -0.88
N PHE A 303 -0.79 87.83 -2.11
CA PHE A 303 -0.62 87.04 -3.29
C PHE A 303 0.86 86.62 -3.36
N PHE A 304 1.13 85.35 -3.64
CA PHE A 304 2.49 84.86 -3.89
C PHE A 304 2.99 85.42 -5.22
N ASP A 305 3.97 86.31 -5.16
CA ASP A 305 4.71 86.80 -6.32
C ASP A 305 6.02 86.00 -6.48
N PHE A 306 6.22 85.44 -7.67
CA PHE A 306 7.44 84.75 -8.10
C PHE A 306 7.89 85.36 -9.43
N THR A 307 8.63 86.46 -9.36
CA THR A 307 9.56 86.82 -10.45
C THR A 307 10.55 87.86 -9.94
N ASP A 308 11.81 87.47 -9.75
CA ASP A 308 12.90 88.45 -9.88
C ASP A 308 14.02 87.88 -10.74
N THR A 309 14.25 88.59 -11.85
CA THR A 309 15.45 88.53 -12.67
C THR A 309 15.82 89.98 -13.01
N ARG A 310 16.80 90.58 -12.32
CA ARG A 310 18.12 90.97 -12.87
C ARG A 310 18.82 92.11 -12.10
N ILE A 311 20.09 91.82 -11.73
CA ILE A 311 21.34 92.60 -11.96
C ILE A 311 21.42 94.00 -11.29
N SER A 312 22.35 94.29 -10.36
CA SER A 312 23.77 94.63 -10.64
C SER A 312 24.62 94.80 -9.37
N ASN A 313 25.82 94.20 -9.37
CA ASN A 313 27.12 94.65 -8.82
C ASN A 313 27.25 95.16 -7.36
N LEU A 314 28.04 94.45 -6.52
CA LEU A 314 29.42 94.85 -6.14
C LEU A 314 30.06 93.83 -5.16
N GLY A 315 31.30 93.40 -5.44
CA GLY A 315 32.28 93.05 -4.40
C GLY A 315 32.65 91.58 -4.17
N LEU A 316 33.74 91.15 -4.82
CA LEU A 316 34.87 90.29 -4.33
C LEU A 316 34.79 89.80 -2.85
N ALA A 317 35.22 88.60 -2.44
CA ALA A 317 36.25 87.69 -2.94
C ALA A 317 36.18 86.31 -2.23
N GLY A 318 36.79 85.28 -2.85
CA GLY A 318 37.36 84.09 -2.16
C GLY A 318 36.61 82.76 -2.40
N THR A 319 36.88 81.99 -3.47
CA THR A 319 37.95 81.00 -3.70
C THR A 319 37.73 79.57 -3.13
N TYR A 320 37.60 78.61 -4.07
CA TYR A 320 37.76 77.13 -4.05
C TYR A 320 36.68 76.31 -3.32
N ARG A 321 35.85 75.42 -3.90
CA ARG A 321 35.98 74.29 -4.88
C ARG A 321 37.04 73.25 -4.44
N SER A 322 36.65 72.02 -4.09
CA SER A 322 36.53 70.86 -5.00
C SER A 322 35.88 69.70 -4.22
N GLU A 323 34.72 69.17 -4.63
CA GLU A 323 34.57 68.01 -5.55
C GLU A 323 35.03 66.70 -4.91
N ASN A 324 34.10 65.76 -4.68
CA ASN A 324 34.04 64.47 -5.37
C ASN A 324 33.27 63.41 -4.57
N ILE A 325 32.38 62.71 -5.31
CA ILE A 325 31.90 61.32 -5.12
C ILE A 325 31.02 61.09 -3.90
#